data_AF-A0A090WGM8-F1
#
_entry.id   AF-A0A090WGM8-F1
#
_cell.length_a   1.000
_cell.length_b   1.000
_cell.length_c   1.000
_cell.angle_alpha   90.00
_cell.angle_beta   90.00
_cell.angle_gamma   90.00
#
_symmetry.space_group_name_H-M   'P 1'
#
loop_
_entity.id
_entity.type
_entity.pdbx_description
1 polymer ?
#
loop_
_entity_poly.entity_id
_entity_poly.type
_entity_poly.pdbx_seq_one_letter_code
_entity_poly.pdbx_strand_id
1 'polypeptide(L)'
;MLKPVKIIECPRDAMQGIKTFIPTEKKVQYIQSLLRVGFDTIDFGSFVSPKAIPQMVDTSAVLEQLDLSKTTSKLLAIIANTRGANDAAQHKAINYLGYPFSISENFQMRNTHKTIAQSVDILKEILEIANGVNKEVVVYISMGLVILMEIHGM
;
A
#
# COMPACT_ATOMS: atom_id res chain seq x y z
N MET A 1 8.55 22.13 -21.42
CA MET A 1 9.13 20.79 -21.14
C MET A 1 8.08 19.96 -20.44
N LEU A 2 7.84 18.73 -20.90
CA LEU A 2 6.97 17.78 -20.21
C LEU A 2 7.61 17.42 -18.86
N LYS A 3 6.81 17.43 -17.79
CA LYS A 3 7.26 16.93 -16.48
C LYS A 3 7.60 15.43 -16.62
N PRO A 4 8.67 14.95 -15.98
CA PRO A 4 9.00 13.52 -16.00
C PRO A 4 7.83 12.72 -15.41
N VAL A 5 7.45 11.64 -16.10
CA VAL A 5 6.42 10.71 -15.67
C VAL A 5 7.02 9.78 -14.62
N LYS A 6 6.32 9.58 -13.51
CA LYS A 6 6.67 8.57 -12.51
C LYS A 6 5.84 7.31 -12.76
N ILE A 7 6.50 6.16 -12.75
CA ILE A 7 5.87 4.85 -12.91
C ILE A 7 5.94 4.11 -11.57
N ILE A 8 4.77 3.73 -11.06
CA ILE A 8 4.61 2.96 -9.83
C ILE A 8 4.15 1.56 -10.24
N GLU A 9 4.97 0.56 -9.96
CA GLU A 9 4.61 -0.84 -10.18
C GLU A 9 3.96 -1.40 -8.92
N CYS A 10 2.84 -2.13 -9.08
CA CYS A 10 1.93 -2.49 -7.99
C CYS A 10 1.77 -4.00 -7.80
N PRO A 11 2.87 -4.75 -7.58
CA PRO A 11 2.80 -6.21 -7.46
C PRO A 11 1.98 -6.66 -6.25
N ARG A 12 1.99 -5.90 -5.15
CA ARG A 12 1.15 -6.17 -3.96
C ARG A 12 -0.33 -6.22 -4.33
N ASP A 13 -0.80 -5.23 -5.09
CA ASP A 13 -2.20 -5.08 -5.45
C ASP A 13 -2.69 -6.24 -6.32
N ALA A 14 -1.83 -6.74 -7.23
CA ALA A 14 -2.09 -7.95 -8.00
C ALA A 14 -2.07 -9.21 -7.12
N MET A 15 -1.07 -9.36 -6.25
CA MET A 15 -0.90 -10.56 -5.43
C MET A 15 -2.05 -10.76 -4.44
N GLN A 16 -2.57 -9.69 -3.82
CA GLN A 16 -3.58 -9.80 -2.75
C GLN A 16 -4.86 -10.55 -3.17
N GLY A 17 -5.20 -10.54 -4.46
CA GLY A 17 -6.39 -11.21 -5.01
C GLY A 17 -6.19 -12.72 -5.26
N ILE A 18 -4.96 -13.22 -5.16
CA ILE A 18 -4.62 -14.63 -5.41
C ILE A 18 -4.90 -15.43 -4.13
N LYS A 19 -5.79 -16.41 -4.24
CA LYS A 19 -6.22 -17.25 -3.09
C LYS A 19 -5.11 -18.15 -2.55
N THR A 20 -4.34 -18.74 -3.45
CA THR A 20 -3.24 -19.64 -3.07
C THR A 20 -2.07 -18.83 -2.59
N PHE A 21 -1.57 -19.13 -1.38
CA PHE A 21 -0.41 -18.43 -0.84
C PHE A 21 0.79 -18.57 -1.80
N ILE A 22 1.36 -17.43 -2.20
CA ILE A 22 2.60 -17.42 -2.99
C ILE A 22 3.77 -17.53 -2.00
N PRO A 23 4.64 -18.55 -2.13
CA PRO A 23 5.81 -18.69 -1.27
C PRO A 23 6.67 -17.42 -1.25
N THR A 24 7.22 -17.11 -0.07
CA THR A 24 8.05 -15.93 0.19
C THR A 24 9.16 -15.78 -0.84
N GLU A 25 9.85 -16.88 -1.16
CA GLU A 25 10.99 -16.89 -2.09
C GLU A 25 10.57 -16.47 -3.50
N LYS A 26 9.37 -16.85 -3.93
CA LYS A 26 8.82 -16.44 -5.23
C LYS A 26 8.49 -14.95 -5.25
N LYS A 27 7.96 -14.42 -4.16
CA LYS A 27 7.72 -12.96 -4.03
C LYS A 27 9.03 -12.19 -4.07
N VAL A 28 10.05 -12.65 -3.33
CA VAL A 28 11.40 -12.08 -3.33
C VAL A 28 11.99 -12.08 -4.74
N GLN A 29 11.98 -13.22 -5.43
CA GLN A 29 12.49 -13.32 -6.81
C GLN A 29 11.77 -12.36 -7.76
N TYR A 30 10.45 -12.24 -7.64
CA TYR A 30 9.66 -11.35 -8.47
C TYR A 30 9.97 -9.88 -8.18
N ILE A 31 9.90 -9.45 -6.93
CA ILE A 31 10.19 -8.07 -6.52
C ILE A 31 11.64 -7.68 -6.83
N GLN A 32 12.61 -8.57 -6.60
CA GLN A 32 14.01 -8.34 -6.96
C GLN A 32 14.18 -8.13 -8.47
N SER A 33 13.36 -8.79 -9.29
CA SER A 33 13.36 -8.59 -10.73
C SER A 33 12.80 -7.23 -11.12
N LEU A 34 11.74 -6.77 -10.47
CA LEU A 34 11.19 -5.43 -10.66
C LEU A 34 12.18 -4.33 -10.21
N LEU A 35 12.91 -4.55 -9.12
CA LEU A 35 13.97 -3.64 -8.65
C LEU A 35 15.09 -3.46 -9.68
N ARG A 36 15.38 -4.48 -10.50
CA ARG A 36 16.36 -4.37 -11.60
C ARG A 36 15.83 -3.59 -12.80
N VAL A 37 14.51 -3.54 -13.00
CA VAL A 37 13.89 -2.73 -14.06
C VAL A 37 14.01 -1.24 -13.76
N GLY A 38 13.93 -0.86 -12.48
CA GLY A 38 14.16 0.52 -12.04
C GLY A 38 12.93 1.43 -12.14
N PHE A 39 11.74 0.93 -11.80
CA PHE A 39 10.56 1.77 -11.60
C PHE A 39 10.80 2.84 -10.53
N ASP A 40 10.09 3.96 -10.56
CA ASP A 40 10.25 5.00 -9.53
C ASP A 40 9.84 4.49 -8.15
N THR A 41 8.80 3.67 -8.08
CA THR A 41 8.29 3.09 -6.84
C THR A 41 7.72 1.70 -7.07
N ILE A 42 7.91 0.82 -6.09
CA ILE A 42 7.30 -0.51 -6.05
C ILE A 42 6.42 -0.60 -4.81
N ASP A 43 5.11 -0.77 -5.02
CA ASP A 43 4.16 -1.17 -3.98
C ASP A 43 4.34 -2.68 -3.73
N PHE A 44 5.30 -2.99 -2.85
CA PHE A 44 5.88 -4.33 -2.73
C PHE A 44 5.14 -5.21 -1.72
N GLY A 45 4.42 -4.63 -0.76
CA GLY A 45 3.82 -5.38 0.34
C GLY A 45 2.91 -4.55 1.25
N SER A 46 2.42 -5.15 2.33
CA SER A 46 1.52 -4.45 3.26
C SER A 46 1.64 -4.95 4.70
N PHE A 47 1.45 -4.04 5.65
CA PHE A 47 1.37 -4.33 7.09
C PHE A 47 -0.08 -4.25 7.57
N VAL A 48 -0.97 -4.93 6.85
CA VAL A 48 -2.38 -5.07 7.22
C VAL A 48 -2.61 -6.37 8.00
N SER A 49 -3.81 -6.56 8.52
CA SER A 49 -4.16 -7.79 9.24
C SER A 49 -3.93 -9.03 8.36
N PRO A 50 -3.11 -10.02 8.80
CA PRO A 50 -2.95 -11.29 8.09
C PRO A 50 -4.26 -12.07 7.96
N LYS A 51 -5.22 -11.84 8.86
CA LYS A 51 -6.56 -12.42 8.75
C LYS A 51 -7.35 -11.82 7.58
N ALA A 52 -7.16 -10.53 7.30
CA ALA A 52 -7.84 -9.84 6.22
C ALA A 52 -7.17 -10.12 4.87
N ILE A 53 -5.83 -10.03 4.82
CA ILE A 53 -5.03 -10.27 3.61
C ILE A 53 -3.93 -11.31 3.94
N PRO A 54 -4.25 -12.62 3.94
CA PRO A 54 -3.28 -13.68 4.27
C PRO A 54 -2.05 -13.67 3.38
N GLN A 55 -2.22 -13.25 2.13
CA GLN A 55 -1.17 -13.18 1.15
C GLN A 55 -0.01 -12.26 1.54
N MET A 56 -0.22 -11.31 2.47
CA MET A 56 0.76 -10.30 2.87
C MET A 56 1.41 -10.55 4.24
N VAL A 57 1.13 -11.70 4.87
CA VAL A 57 1.63 -12.05 6.21
C VAL A 57 3.17 -12.05 6.31
N ASP A 58 3.85 -12.29 5.20
CA ASP A 58 5.30 -12.44 5.08
C ASP A 58 6.01 -11.17 4.59
N THR A 59 5.35 -10.01 4.58
CA THR A 59 5.92 -8.75 4.04
C THR A 59 7.28 -8.39 4.65
N SER A 60 7.48 -8.56 5.97
CA SER A 60 8.80 -8.31 6.61
C SER A 60 9.86 -9.30 6.11
N ALA A 61 9.52 -10.58 6.05
CA ALA A 61 10.44 -11.63 5.61
C ALA A 61 10.82 -11.49 4.13
N VAL A 62 9.90 -10.97 3.30
CA VAL A 62 10.22 -10.57 1.92
C VAL A 62 11.23 -9.43 1.92
N LEU A 63 10.96 -8.35 2.68
CA LEU A 63 11.82 -7.17 2.71
C LEU A 63 13.25 -7.49 3.17
N GLU A 64 13.40 -8.35 4.18
CA GLU A 64 14.70 -8.79 4.71
C GLU A 64 15.56 -9.53 3.68
N GLN A 65 14.95 -10.14 2.67
CA GLN A 65 15.65 -10.91 1.63
C GLN A 65 15.92 -10.11 0.35
N LEU A 66 15.43 -8.87 0.24
CA LEU A 66 15.68 -8.03 -0.93
C LEU A 66 17.07 -7.38 -0.86
N ASP A 67 17.83 -7.48 -1.96
CA ASP A 67 19.03 -6.66 -2.17
C ASP A 67 18.63 -5.30 -2.74
N LEU A 68 18.77 -4.28 -1.91
CA LEU A 68 18.47 -2.89 -2.23
C LEU A 68 19.73 -2.06 -2.58
N SER A 69 20.91 -2.68 -2.59
CA SER A 69 22.19 -1.95 -2.74
C SER A 69 22.37 -1.29 -4.12
N LYS A 70 21.67 -1.79 -5.14
CA LYS A 70 21.81 -1.35 -6.55
C LYS A 70 20.55 -0.70 -7.12
N THR A 71 19.46 -0.70 -6.37
CA THR A 71 18.18 -0.16 -6.87
C THR A 71 18.09 1.35 -6.62
N THR A 72 17.43 2.05 -7.54
CA THR A 72 16.99 3.43 -7.35
C THR A 72 15.50 3.52 -7.03
N SER A 73 14.77 2.40 -7.13
CA SER A 73 13.35 2.33 -6.83
C SER A 73 13.09 2.56 -5.35
N LYS A 74 12.07 3.37 -5.04
CA LYS A 74 11.55 3.51 -3.69
C LYS A 74 10.58 2.38 -3.36
N LEU A 75 10.51 2.00 -2.09
CA LEU A 75 9.57 0.98 -1.62
C LEU A 75 8.35 1.63 -0.96
N LEU A 76 7.17 1.16 -1.33
CA LEU A 76 5.89 1.53 -0.74
C LEU A 76 5.25 0.31 -0.07
N ALA A 77 4.78 0.48 1.16
CA ALA A 77 3.99 -0.53 1.85
C ALA A 77 2.62 0.01 2.24
N ILE A 78 1.57 -0.78 1.99
CA ILE A 78 0.22 -0.42 2.40
C ILE A 78 0.02 -0.63 3.91
N ILE A 79 -0.57 0.37 4.54
CA ILE A 79 -0.93 0.39 5.96
C ILE A 79 -2.42 0.79 6.06
N ALA A 80 -3.22 0.02 6.81
CA ALA A 80 -4.67 0.23 6.93
C ALA A 80 -5.11 0.79 8.29
N ASN A 81 -4.15 0.96 9.21
CA ASN A 81 -4.35 1.45 10.57
C ASN A 81 -2.99 1.86 11.17
N THR A 82 -3.03 2.43 12.38
CA THR A 82 -1.85 2.93 13.09
C THR A 82 -0.89 1.84 13.55
N ARG A 83 -1.38 0.64 13.89
CA ARG A 83 -0.50 -0.50 14.14
C ARG A 83 0.36 -0.81 12.92
N GLY A 84 -0.26 -0.97 11.75
CA GLY A 84 0.45 -1.24 10.51
C GLY A 84 1.44 -0.13 10.13
N ALA A 85 1.09 1.13 10.42
CA ALA A 85 2.00 2.25 10.25
C ALA A 85 3.21 2.16 11.17
N ASN A 86 3.03 1.82 12.45
CA ASN A 86 4.12 1.61 13.40
C ASN A 86 5.02 0.44 13.00
N ASP A 87 4.43 -0.68 12.56
CA ASP A 87 5.15 -1.86 12.08
C ASP A 87 6.01 -1.49 10.85
N ALA A 88 5.42 -0.85 9.83
CA ALA A 88 6.13 -0.39 8.64
C ALA A 88 7.19 0.69 8.95
N ALA A 89 6.96 1.55 9.95
CA ALA A 89 7.87 2.62 10.34
C ALA A 89 9.22 2.10 10.84
N GLN A 90 9.27 0.89 11.42
CA GLN A 90 10.51 0.27 11.90
C GLN A 90 11.49 -0.05 10.76
N HIS A 91 10.99 -0.21 9.53
CA HIS A 91 11.81 -0.61 8.40
C HIS A 91 12.37 0.61 7.66
N LYS A 92 13.66 0.88 7.84
CA LYS A 92 14.36 2.00 7.16
C LYS A 92 14.25 1.96 5.63
N ALA A 93 14.18 0.75 5.06
CA ALA A 93 14.07 0.52 3.62
C ALA A 93 12.75 1.00 2.99
N ILE A 94 11.68 1.15 3.78
CA ILE A 94 10.38 1.60 3.28
C ILE A 94 10.39 3.12 3.17
N ASN A 95 10.11 3.66 1.98
CA ASN A 95 10.08 5.10 1.75
C ASN A 95 8.66 5.67 1.93
N TYR A 96 7.66 4.91 1.46
CA TYR A 96 6.28 5.35 1.38
C TYR A 96 5.35 4.49 2.23
N LEU A 97 4.53 5.16 3.04
CA LEU A 97 3.41 4.54 3.74
C LEU A 97 2.13 4.81 2.96
N GLY A 98 1.57 3.76 2.36
CA GLY A 98 0.37 3.87 1.53
C GLY A 98 -0.91 3.65 2.33
N TYR A 99 -1.80 4.63 2.36
CA TYR A 99 -3.08 4.54 3.08
C TYR A 99 -4.26 4.43 2.11
N PRO A 100 -5.04 3.33 2.12
CA PRO A 100 -6.24 3.20 1.32
C PRO A 100 -7.39 4.01 1.92
N PHE A 101 -7.99 4.87 1.10
CA PHE A 101 -9.10 5.74 1.47
C PHE A 101 -10.19 5.71 0.39
N SER A 102 -11.45 5.66 0.80
CA SER A 102 -12.61 5.70 -0.09
C SER A 102 -13.41 6.96 0.14
N ILE A 103 -13.84 7.60 -0.94
CA ILE A 103 -14.77 8.74 -0.88
C ILE A 103 -16.24 8.31 -0.73
N SER A 104 -16.52 7.01 -0.83
CA SER A 104 -17.84 6.44 -0.55
C SER A 104 -17.90 5.87 0.86
N GLU A 105 -18.83 6.38 1.69
CA GLU A 105 -19.04 5.93 3.07
C GLU A 105 -19.33 4.43 3.14
N ASN A 106 -20.23 3.93 2.28
CA ASN A 106 -20.60 2.52 2.22
C ASN A 106 -19.42 1.63 1.84
N PHE A 107 -18.60 2.06 0.86
CA PHE A 107 -17.44 1.30 0.44
C PHE A 107 -16.33 1.31 1.49
N GLN A 108 -16.11 2.46 2.14
CA GLN A 108 -15.19 2.60 3.26
C GLN A 108 -15.57 1.64 4.41
N MET A 109 -16.82 1.71 4.87
CA MET A 109 -17.33 0.87 5.96
C MET A 109 -17.26 -0.62 5.64
N ARG A 110 -17.58 -1.03 4.40
CA ARG A 110 -17.51 -2.45 4.00
C ARG A 110 -16.09 -3.01 3.99
N ASN A 111 -15.10 -2.22 3.59
CA ASN A 111 -13.73 -2.71 3.39
C ASN A 111 -12.82 -2.48 4.60
N THR A 112 -13.03 -1.41 5.36
CA THR A 112 -12.14 -1.03 6.47
C THR A 112 -12.82 -1.06 7.84
N HIS A 113 -14.15 -1.22 7.86
CA HIS A 113 -15.01 -1.10 9.04
C HIS A 113 -14.90 0.26 9.74
N LYS A 114 -14.66 1.33 8.96
CA LYS A 114 -14.50 2.69 9.46
C LYS A 114 -15.24 3.69 8.60
N THR A 115 -15.73 4.74 9.24
CA THR A 115 -16.35 5.88 8.56
C THR A 115 -15.30 6.75 7.88
N ILE A 116 -15.73 7.67 7.01
CA ILE A 116 -14.83 8.69 6.44
C ILE A 116 -14.16 9.49 7.55
N ALA A 117 -14.91 9.95 8.55
CA ALA A 117 -14.38 10.72 9.68
C ALA A 117 -13.30 9.94 10.46
N GLN A 118 -13.58 8.68 10.81
CA GLN A 118 -12.62 7.82 11.51
C GLN A 118 -11.35 7.58 10.68
N SER A 119 -11.48 7.40 9.37
CA SER A 119 -10.34 7.23 8.47
C SER A 119 -9.49 8.50 8.35
N VAL A 120 -10.12 9.69 8.39
CA VAL A 120 -9.39 10.96 8.42
C VAL A 120 -8.57 11.09 9.71
N ASP A 121 -9.14 10.72 10.86
CA ASP A 121 -8.41 10.78 12.13
C ASP A 121 -7.24 9.79 12.16
N ILE A 122 -7.43 8.57 11.65
CA ILE A 122 -6.33 7.61 11.48
C ILE A 122 -5.25 8.14 10.54
N LEU A 123 -5.64 8.80 9.44
CA LEU A 123 -4.67 9.40 8.52
C LEU A 123 -3.82 10.48 9.21
N LYS A 124 -4.38 11.27 10.12
CA LYS A 124 -3.62 12.24 10.92
C LYS A 124 -2.58 11.53 11.80
N GLU A 125 -2.98 10.48 12.51
CA GLU A 125 -2.05 9.68 13.33
C GLU A 125 -0.93 9.05 12.48
N ILE A 126 -1.26 8.55 11.29
CA ILE A 126 -0.28 8.00 10.34
C ILE A 126 0.71 9.08 9.88
N LEU A 127 0.23 10.30 9.59
CA LEU A 127 1.09 11.42 9.21
C LEU A 127 2.07 11.78 10.32
N GLU A 128 1.62 11.79 11.58
CA GLU A 128 2.49 12.02 12.74
C GLU A 128 3.58 10.94 12.84
N ILE A 129 3.21 9.66 12.73
CA ILE A 129 4.16 8.53 12.73
C ILE A 129 5.18 8.69 11.60
N ALA A 130 4.70 8.94 10.37
CA ALA A 130 5.55 9.06 9.19
C ALA A 130 6.55 10.21 9.30
N ASN A 131 6.10 11.37 9.78
CA ASN A 131 6.96 12.54 10.03
C ASN A 131 8.03 12.23 11.08
N GLY A 132 7.68 11.49 12.15
CA GLY A 132 8.62 11.09 13.19
C GLY A 132 9.78 10.19 12.71
N VAL A 133 9.59 9.49 11.58
CA VAL A 133 10.61 8.58 10.99
C VAL A 133 11.05 8.97 9.58
N ASN A 134 10.77 10.21 9.16
CA ASN A 134 11.12 10.76 7.84
C ASN A 134 10.65 9.87 6.66
N LYS A 135 9.40 9.42 6.71
CA LYS A 135 8.73 8.70 5.62
C LYS A 135 7.64 9.57 5.01
N GLU A 136 7.35 9.34 3.74
CA GLU A 136 6.29 10.05 3.01
C GLU A 136 4.99 9.23 3.03
N VAL A 137 3.84 9.89 3.16
CA VAL A 137 2.51 9.22 3.10
C VAL A 137 1.91 9.37 1.72
N VAL A 138 1.39 8.28 1.16
CA VAL A 138 0.67 8.25 -0.12
C VAL A 138 -0.76 7.79 0.14
N VAL A 139 -1.75 8.58 -0.25
CA VAL A 139 -3.16 8.20 -0.08
C VAL A 139 -3.70 7.62 -1.39
N TYR A 140 -4.21 6.39 -1.32
CA TYR A 140 -4.89 5.73 -2.43
C TYR A 140 -6.38 6.05 -2.34
N ILE A 141 -6.86 6.94 -3.21
CA ILE A 141 -8.27 7.33 -3.25
C ILE A 141 -9.04 6.38 -4.18
N SER A 142 -9.88 5.55 -3.58
CA SER A 142 -10.83 4.66 -4.28
C SER A 142 -12.16 5.35 -4.52
N MET A 143 -12.91 4.86 -5.51
CA MET A 143 -14.19 5.43 -5.97
C MET A 143 -14.09 6.86 -6.50
N GLY A 144 -12.90 7.32 -6.92
CA GLY A 144 -12.68 8.69 -7.40
C GLY A 144 -13.42 9.06 -8.70
N LEU A 145 -13.90 8.06 -9.46
CA LEU A 145 -14.79 8.25 -10.61
C LEU A 145 -16.17 7.72 -10.23
N VAL A 146 -17.06 8.61 -9.80
CA VAL A 146 -18.46 8.28 -9.49
C VAL A 146 -19.31 8.57 -10.71
N ILE A 147 -19.96 7.54 -11.26
CA ILE A 147 -20.98 7.69 -12.31
C ILE A 147 -22.34 7.77 -11.61
N LEU A 148 -22.95 8.95 -11.62
CA LEU A 148 -24.34 9.14 -11.20
C LEU A 148 -25.24 8.71 -12.35
N MET A 149 -25.89 7.55 -12.21
CA MET A 149 -27.03 7.20 -13.07
C MET A 149 -28.30 7.67 -12.38
N GLU A 150 -28.93 8.72 -12.92
CA GLU A 150 -30.31 9.07 -12.55
C GLU A 150 -31.26 8.02 -13.11
N ILE A 151 -31.71 7.10 -12.25
CA ILE A 151 -32.75 6.14 -12.59
C ILE A 151 -34.09 6.85 -12.44
N HIS A 152 -34.63 7.34 -13.56
CA HIS A 152 -35.98 7.88 -13.62
C HIS A 152 -36.98 6.71 -13.70
N GLY A 153 -37.80 6.55 -12.65
CA GLY A 153 -38.96 5.65 -12.64
C GLY A 153 -38.75 4.35 -11.87
N MET A 154 -39.16 4.36 -10.60
CA MET A 154 -39.82 3.22 -9.93
C MET A 154 -41.13 3.74 -9.35
#